data_AF-A0A2V7RD65-F1
#
_entry.id   AF-A0A2V7RD65-F1
#
_cell.length_a   1.000
_cell.length_b   1.000
_cell.length_c   1.000
_cell.angle_alpha   90.00
_cell.angle_beta   90.00
_cell.angle_gamma   90.00
#
_symmetry.space_group_name_H-M   'P 1'
#
loop_
_entity.id
_entity.type
_entity.pdbx_description
1 polymer ?
#
loop_
_entity_poly.entity_id
_entity_poly.type
_entity_poly.pdbx_seq_one_letter_code
_entity_poly.pdbx_strand_id
1 'polypeptide(L)'
;MLERLRIRLRALLRGGAMNEELDEELQYHLDLETERNVARGMSHRDAAAAARRAFGNPTQLKEQVRDSWGRRWLERLDQDTRYALRSFRRAPTFSTTVILTIALALGLNTTAFSIFNAYVLRPIAVRDPSSLVQMSWVDRGGNWHVFTWNDYQALRTNREALAETFAFRFIFTRIDSTPAFGQLVSGNYFSMLGV
;
A
#
# COMPACT_ATOMS: atom_id res chain seq x y z
N MET A 1 -14.85 0.84 8.05
CA MET A 1 -13.42 1.23 8.23
C MET A 1 -13.14 2.67 7.77
N LEU A 2 -13.61 3.07 6.59
CA LEU A 2 -13.40 4.42 6.02
C LEU A 2 -14.07 5.57 6.81
N GLU A 3 -15.25 5.37 7.40
CA GLU A 3 -15.88 6.40 8.25
C GLU A 3 -15.12 6.66 9.55
N ARG A 4 -14.61 5.61 10.20
CA ARG A 4 -13.73 5.74 11.38
C ARG A 4 -12.43 6.46 11.03
N LEU A 5 -11.90 6.21 9.82
CA LEU A 5 -10.74 6.93 9.30
C LEU A 5 -11.06 8.41 9.07
N ARG A 6 -12.22 8.74 8.46
CA ARG A 6 -12.67 10.12 8.22
C ARG A 6 -12.92 10.92 9.49
N ILE A 7 -13.55 10.31 10.50
CA ILE A 7 -13.79 10.96 11.80
C ILE A 7 -12.47 11.23 12.51
N ARG A 8 -11.55 10.25 12.51
CA ARG A 8 -10.19 10.46 13.02
C ARG A 8 -9.48 11.56 12.24
N LEU A 9 -9.49 11.53 10.90
CA LEU A 9 -8.87 12.54 10.04
C LEU A 9 -9.43 13.96 10.30
N ARG A 10 -10.73 14.07 10.53
CA ARG A 10 -11.40 15.35 10.83
C ARG A 10 -11.08 15.83 12.25
N ALA A 11 -10.92 14.93 13.22
CA ALA A 11 -10.44 15.25 14.57
C ALA A 11 -8.96 15.70 14.57
N LEU A 12 -8.14 15.19 13.66
CA LEU A 12 -6.76 15.67 13.46
C LEU A 12 -6.70 17.12 12.97
N LEU A 13 -7.64 17.51 12.10
CA LEU A 13 -7.69 18.83 11.46
C LEU A 13 -8.39 19.90 12.32
N ARG A 14 -9.31 19.50 13.23
CA ARG A 14 -10.11 20.42 14.08
C ARG A 14 -9.58 20.64 15.50
N GLY A 15 -8.38 20.18 15.84
CA GLY A 15 -7.86 20.26 17.22
C GLY A 15 -7.62 21.67 17.79
N GLY A 16 -7.90 22.76 17.06
CA GLY A 16 -7.92 24.13 17.59
C GLY A 16 -9.24 24.44 18.28
N ALA A 17 -10.35 24.25 17.55
CA ALA A 17 -11.71 24.44 18.06
C ALA A 17 -12.04 23.51 19.24
N MET A 18 -11.48 22.29 19.25
CA MET A 18 -11.67 21.35 20.35
C MET A 18 -10.99 21.80 21.66
N ASN A 19 -9.86 22.54 21.58
CA ASN A 19 -9.24 23.12 22.77
C ASN A 19 -10.11 24.24 23.35
N GLU A 20 -10.69 25.08 22.49
CA GLU A 20 -11.61 26.14 22.92
C GLU A 20 -12.87 25.54 23.57
N GLU A 21 -13.44 24.49 22.97
CA GLU A 21 -14.60 23.77 23.50
C GLU A 21 -14.32 23.11 24.87
N LEU A 22 -13.14 22.49 25.03
CA LEU A 22 -12.71 21.92 26.32
C LEU A 22 -12.45 22.99 27.38
N ASP A 23 -11.95 24.17 26.97
CA ASP A 23 -11.72 25.31 27.86
C ASP A 23 -13.05 25.88 28.38
N GLU A 24 -14.05 26.01 27.50
CA GLU A 24 -15.40 26.43 27.83
C GLU A 24 -16.10 25.43 28.77
N GLU A 25 -16.01 24.13 28.47
CA GLU A 25 -16.61 23.07 29.31
C GLU A 25 -16.00 23.04 30.72
N LEU A 26 -14.68 23.22 30.84
CA LEU A 26 -13.99 23.30 32.12
C LEU A 26 -14.41 24.53 32.94
N GLN A 27 -14.55 25.69 32.29
CA GLN A 27 -15.03 26.91 32.94
C GLN A 27 -16.48 26.75 33.42
N TYR A 28 -17.34 26.20 32.57
CA TYR A 28 -18.74 25.94 32.89
C TYR A 28 -18.88 25.06 34.15
N HIS A 29 -18.07 24.00 34.27
CA HIS A 29 -18.09 23.16 35.46
C HIS A 29 -17.61 23.87 36.73
N LEU A 30 -16.58 24.72 36.62
CA LEU A 30 -16.08 25.50 37.76
C LEU A 30 -17.09 26.54 38.23
N ASP A 31 -17.81 27.17 37.30
CA ASP A 31 -18.85 28.15 37.61
C ASP A 31 -20.05 27.49 38.27
N LEU A 32 -20.50 26.35 37.75
CA LEU A 32 -21.60 25.58 38.33
C LEU A 32 -21.31 25.12 39.77
N GLU A 33 -20.10 24.63 40.04
CA GLU A 33 -19.69 24.25 41.39
C GLU A 33 -19.54 25.47 42.32
N THR A 34 -19.14 26.61 41.78
CA THR A 34 -19.10 27.87 42.53
C THR A 34 -20.52 28.28 42.93
N GLU A 35 -21.48 28.28 42.01
CA GLU A 35 -22.88 28.61 42.31
C GLU A 35 -23.51 27.66 43.34
N ARG A 36 -23.24 26.35 43.23
CA ARG A 36 -23.70 25.36 44.23
C ARG A 36 -23.17 25.63 45.62
N ASN A 37 -21.91 26.03 45.73
CA ASN A 37 -21.30 26.36 47.02
C ASN A 37 -21.83 27.68 47.58
N VAL A 38 -22.12 28.67 46.72
CA VAL A 38 -22.83 29.89 47.13
C VAL A 38 -24.24 29.57 47.62
N ALA A 39 -24.99 28.70 46.93
CA ALA A 39 -26.31 28.25 47.34
C ALA A 39 -26.30 27.49 48.68
N ARG A 40 -25.16 26.87 49.04
CA ARG A 40 -24.91 26.24 50.35
C ARG A 40 -24.48 27.24 51.44
N GLY A 41 -24.49 28.54 51.15
CA GLY A 41 -24.24 29.62 52.11
C GLY A 41 -22.78 30.10 52.16
N MET A 42 -21.91 29.70 51.24
CA MET A 42 -20.55 30.23 51.15
C MET A 42 -20.51 31.61 50.49
N SER A 43 -19.52 32.43 50.86
CA SER A 43 -19.22 33.65 50.13
C SER A 43 -18.74 33.31 48.71
N HIS A 44 -18.98 34.17 47.72
CA HIS A 44 -18.58 33.93 46.33
C HIS A 44 -17.08 33.68 46.16
N ARG A 45 -16.23 34.34 46.97
CA ARG A 45 -14.77 34.13 46.94
C ARG A 45 -14.38 32.77 47.51
N ASP A 46 -15.00 32.37 48.61
CA ASP A 46 -14.72 31.09 49.26
C ASP A 46 -15.25 29.92 48.43
N ALA A 47 -16.43 30.09 47.81
CA ALA A 47 -17.05 29.14 46.89
C ALA A 47 -16.17 28.89 45.65
N ALA A 48 -15.64 29.94 45.03
CA ALA A 48 -14.75 29.82 43.87
C ALA A 48 -13.42 29.13 44.24
N ALA A 49 -12.87 29.46 45.41
CA ALA A 49 -11.67 28.81 45.93
C ALA A 49 -11.91 27.34 46.30
N ALA A 50 -13.10 26.99 46.79
CA ALA A 50 -13.50 25.61 47.08
C ALA A 50 -13.71 24.80 45.79
N ALA A 51 -14.38 25.36 44.78
CA ALA A 51 -14.60 24.74 43.48
C ALA A 51 -13.28 24.40 42.78
N ARG A 52 -12.30 25.33 42.76
CA ARG A 52 -10.96 25.07 42.20
C ARG A 52 -10.21 23.95 42.93
N ARG A 53 -10.32 23.89 44.26
CA ARG A 53 -9.69 22.83 45.07
C ARG A 53 -10.34 21.47 44.86
N ALA A 54 -11.66 21.44 44.70
CA ALA A 54 -12.42 20.21 44.43
C ALA A 54 -12.17 19.67 43.01
N PHE A 55 -12.01 20.55 42.03
CA PHE A 55 -11.76 20.18 40.63
C PHE A 55 -10.33 19.65 40.39
N GLY A 56 -9.36 20.03 41.22
CA GLY A 56 -7.98 19.56 41.14
C GLY A 56 -7.09 20.42 40.25
N ASN A 57 -6.13 19.81 39.53
CA ASN A 57 -5.23 20.53 38.61
C ASN A 57 -5.81 20.55 37.17
N PRO A 58 -6.53 21.61 36.76
CA PRO A 58 -7.16 21.68 35.44
C PRO A 58 -6.15 21.63 34.29
N THR A 59 -4.92 22.09 34.51
CA THR A 59 -3.85 22.05 33.51
C THR A 59 -3.45 20.61 33.19
N GLN A 60 -3.36 19.75 34.21
CA GLN A 60 -2.99 18.35 34.03
C GLN A 60 -4.08 17.55 33.32
N LEU A 61 -5.36 17.82 33.62
CA LEU A 61 -6.50 17.20 32.93
C LEU A 61 -6.55 17.62 31.45
N LYS A 62 -6.35 18.92 31.17
CA LYS A 62 -6.22 19.43 29.80
C LYS A 62 -5.05 18.76 29.06
N GLU A 63 -3.90 18.58 29.70
CA GLU A 63 -2.76 17.91 29.07
C GLU A 63 -3.05 16.44 28.73
N GLN A 64 -3.67 15.68 29.64
CA GLN A 64 -4.05 14.28 29.38
C GLN A 64 -5.07 14.17 28.23
N VAL A 65 -6.08 15.04 28.22
CA VAL A 65 -7.07 15.08 27.14
C VAL A 65 -6.41 15.50 25.82
N ARG A 66 -5.51 16.49 25.86
CA ARG A 66 -4.75 16.93 24.69
C ARG A 66 -3.75 15.88 24.17
N ASP A 67 -3.22 15.02 25.03
CA ASP A 67 -2.39 13.87 24.63
C ASP A 67 -3.19 12.77 23.96
N SER A 68 -4.47 12.61 24.31
CA SER A 68 -5.37 11.68 23.63
C SER A 68 -5.78 12.15 22.23
N TRP A 69 -5.59 13.44 21.92
CA TRP A 69 -6.00 14.03 20.66
C TRP A 69 -4.89 13.95 19.62
N GLY A 70 -5.23 13.36 18.47
CA GLY A 70 -4.28 13.04 17.42
C GLY A 70 -3.53 14.25 16.79
N ARG A 71 -3.72 15.48 17.22
CA ARG A 71 -2.96 16.60 16.65
C ARG A 71 -1.48 16.58 17.08
N ARG A 72 -1.19 16.12 18.31
CA ARG A 72 0.19 16.02 18.83
C ARG A 72 1.06 15.04 18.04
N TRP A 73 0.53 13.94 17.47
CA TRP A 73 1.38 13.06 16.65
C TRP A 73 1.71 13.66 15.28
N LEU A 74 0.84 14.51 14.71
CA LEU A 74 1.16 15.25 13.48
C LEU A 74 2.24 16.32 13.72
N GLU A 75 2.15 17.05 14.83
CA GLU A 75 3.18 18.01 15.24
C GLU A 75 4.53 17.31 15.48
N ARG A 76 4.51 16.16 16.15
CA ARG A 76 5.70 15.31 16.32
C ARG A 76 6.25 14.81 14.99
N LEU A 77 5.39 14.32 14.08
CA LEU A 77 5.84 13.86 12.76
C LEU A 77 6.46 14.98 11.92
N ASP A 78 5.91 16.20 11.95
CA ASP A 78 6.52 17.35 11.26
C ASP A 78 7.89 17.70 11.88
N GLN A 79 7.97 17.72 13.22
CA GLN A 79 9.22 17.97 13.92
C GLN A 79 10.28 16.90 13.60
N ASP A 80 9.91 15.62 13.66
CA ASP A 80 10.78 14.48 13.36
C ASP A 80 11.21 14.49 11.89
N THR A 81 10.31 14.83 10.96
CA THR A 81 10.61 14.93 9.53
C THR A 81 11.59 16.06 9.26
N ARG A 82 11.38 17.26 9.83
CA ARG A 82 12.31 18.38 9.70
C ARG A 82 13.67 18.05 10.30
N TYR A 83 13.68 17.36 11.44
CA TYR A 83 14.90 16.91 12.09
C TYR A 83 15.65 15.90 11.23
N ALA A 84 14.97 14.88 10.70
CA ALA A 84 15.54 13.89 9.80
C ALA A 84 16.12 14.55 8.54
N LEU A 85 15.38 15.48 7.92
CA LEU A 85 15.84 16.21 6.73
C LEU A 85 17.08 17.06 7.03
N ARG A 86 17.13 17.69 8.21
CA ARG A 86 18.32 18.43 8.67
C ARG A 86 19.50 17.49 8.94
N SER A 87 19.24 16.29 9.45
CA SER A 87 20.25 15.25 9.66
C SER A 87 20.84 14.77 8.33
N PHE A 88 20.01 14.52 7.32
CA PHE A 88 20.46 14.14 5.98
C PHE A 88 21.37 15.20 5.35
N ARG A 89 21.06 16.49 5.56
CA ARG A 89 21.89 17.61 5.10
C ARG A 89 23.22 17.74 5.85
N ARG A 90 23.31 17.23 7.09
CA ARG A 90 24.57 17.21 7.88
C ARG A 90 25.51 16.08 7.44
N ALA A 91 24.97 14.97 6.93
CA ALA A 91 25.75 13.85 6.42
C ALA A 91 25.37 13.55 4.95
N PRO A 92 25.68 14.46 4.01
CA PRO A 92 25.21 14.38 2.63
C PRO A 92 25.77 13.16 1.88
N THR A 93 27.03 12.80 2.12
CA THR A 93 27.67 11.65 1.44
C THR A 93 26.96 10.34 1.80
N PHE A 94 26.78 10.05 3.09
CA PHE A 94 26.07 8.86 3.55
C PHE A 94 24.63 8.80 3.01
N SER A 95 23.89 9.91 3.18
CA SER A 95 22.49 9.99 2.73
C SER A 95 22.38 9.76 1.23
N THR A 96 23.27 10.36 0.43
CA THR A 96 23.27 10.20 -1.03
C THR A 96 23.54 8.75 -1.43
N THR A 97 24.54 8.10 -0.83
CA THR A 97 24.84 6.68 -1.12
C THR A 97 23.66 5.78 -0.81
N VAL A 98 23.01 5.97 0.34
CA VAL A 98 21.83 5.19 0.73
C VAL A 98 20.68 5.44 -0.25
N ILE A 99 20.38 6.71 -0.57
CA ILE A 99 19.32 7.07 -1.52
C ILE A 99 19.56 6.45 -2.89
N LEU A 100 20.79 6.56 -3.42
CA LEU A 100 21.15 5.98 -4.71
C LEU A 100 21.02 4.45 -4.71
N THR A 101 21.46 3.81 -3.63
CA THR A 101 21.38 2.35 -3.50
C THR A 101 19.92 1.88 -3.52
N ILE A 102 19.05 2.55 -2.75
CA ILE A 102 17.61 2.25 -2.72
C ILE A 102 16.97 2.55 -4.08
N ALA A 103 17.29 3.69 -4.68
CA ALA A 103 16.75 4.08 -5.99
C ALA A 103 17.14 3.07 -7.08
N LEU A 104 18.39 2.58 -7.08
CA LEU A 104 18.86 1.56 -8.01
C LEU A 104 18.13 0.22 -7.79
N ALA A 105 18.00 -0.23 -6.54
CA ALA A 105 17.30 -1.47 -6.23
C ALA A 105 15.82 -1.42 -6.66
N LEU A 106 15.14 -0.31 -6.36
CA LEU A 106 13.74 -0.08 -6.79
C LEU A 106 13.62 0.03 -8.30
N GLY A 107 14.53 0.75 -8.95
CA GLY A 107 14.56 0.93 -10.40
C GLY A 107 14.79 -0.39 -11.14
N LEU A 108 15.71 -1.22 -10.67
CA LEU A 108 15.99 -2.53 -11.24
C LEU A 108 14.76 -3.45 -11.12
N ASN A 109 14.16 -3.54 -9.93
CA ASN A 109 12.95 -4.34 -9.71
C ASN A 109 11.78 -3.86 -10.56
N THR A 110 11.58 -2.54 -10.66
CA THR A 110 10.51 -1.95 -11.47
C THR A 110 10.73 -2.21 -12.95
N THR A 111 11.96 -2.12 -13.43
CA THR A 111 12.30 -2.37 -14.84
C THR A 111 12.10 -3.85 -15.19
N ALA A 112 12.62 -4.76 -14.36
CA ALA A 112 12.43 -6.20 -14.54
C ALA A 112 10.94 -6.57 -14.55
N PHE A 113 10.16 -6.03 -13.62
CA PHE A 113 8.72 -6.25 -13.59
C PHE A 113 8.01 -5.60 -14.79
N SER A 114 8.44 -4.44 -15.26
CA SER A 114 7.87 -3.79 -16.44
C SER A 114 8.06 -4.63 -17.70
N ILE A 115 9.26 -5.20 -17.88
CA ILE A 115 9.55 -6.15 -18.97
C ILE A 115 8.69 -7.40 -18.80
N PHE A 116 8.69 -8.01 -17.62
CA PHE A 116 7.87 -9.19 -17.34
C PHE A 116 6.38 -8.92 -17.62
N ASN A 117 5.86 -7.78 -17.19
CA ASN A 117 4.48 -7.39 -17.44
C ASN A 117 4.20 -7.17 -18.93
N ALA A 118 5.13 -6.54 -19.65
CA ALA A 118 5.00 -6.28 -21.08
C ALA A 118 5.03 -7.57 -21.94
N TYR A 119 5.83 -8.56 -21.55
CA TYR A 119 6.05 -9.79 -22.33
C TYR A 119 5.27 -11.00 -21.83
N VAL A 120 4.93 -11.08 -20.53
CA VAL A 120 4.31 -12.26 -19.91
C VAL A 120 2.87 -12.00 -19.49
N LEU A 121 2.58 -10.85 -18.86
CA LEU A 121 1.25 -10.57 -18.29
C LEU A 121 0.32 -9.82 -19.25
N ARG A 122 0.84 -9.15 -20.28
CA ARG A 122 -0.02 -8.58 -21.31
C ARG A 122 -0.73 -9.73 -22.01
N PRO A 123 -2.08 -9.76 -22.03
CA PRO A 123 -2.80 -10.80 -22.72
C PRO A 123 -2.34 -10.79 -24.17
N ILE A 124 -1.89 -11.96 -24.63
CA ILE A 124 -1.53 -12.19 -26.03
C ILE A 124 -2.74 -11.69 -26.83
N ALA A 125 -2.52 -10.87 -27.86
CA ALA A 125 -3.58 -10.32 -28.70
C ALA A 125 -4.18 -11.43 -29.57
N VAL A 126 -4.90 -12.34 -28.92
CA VAL A 126 -5.56 -13.50 -29.51
C VAL A 126 -7.06 -13.31 -29.37
N ARG A 127 -7.81 -13.91 -30.29
CA ARG A 127 -9.25 -13.73 -30.38
C ARG A 127 -10.01 -14.08 -29.09
N ASP A 128 -9.54 -15.09 -28.34
CA ASP A 128 -10.05 -15.46 -27.02
C ASP A 128 -8.90 -15.95 -26.10
N PRO A 129 -8.33 -15.08 -25.24
CA PRO A 129 -7.26 -15.47 -24.32
C PRO A 129 -7.71 -16.44 -23.23
N SER A 130 -9.01 -16.45 -22.90
CA SER A 130 -9.55 -17.23 -21.78
C SER A 130 -9.77 -18.70 -22.12
N SER A 131 -9.92 -19.01 -23.41
CA SER A 131 -10.04 -20.37 -23.92
C SER A 131 -8.70 -21.08 -24.15
N LEU A 132 -7.57 -20.38 -24.02
CA LEU A 132 -6.25 -20.96 -24.25
C LEU A 132 -5.75 -21.69 -23.00
N VAL A 133 -5.39 -22.96 -23.18
CA VAL A 133 -4.76 -23.77 -22.14
C VAL A 133 -3.41 -24.27 -22.64
N GLN A 134 -2.35 -24.02 -21.87
CA GLN A 134 -1.04 -24.58 -22.15
C GLN A 134 -0.90 -25.94 -21.46
N MET A 135 -0.62 -26.98 -22.24
CA MET A 135 -0.34 -28.31 -21.71
C MET A 135 1.13 -28.42 -21.33
N SER A 136 1.38 -29.07 -20.19
CA SER A 136 2.71 -29.33 -19.68
C SER A 136 2.67 -30.63 -18.88
N TRP A 137 3.63 -31.54 -19.10
CA TRP A 137 3.72 -32.76 -18.31
C TRP A 137 4.92 -32.70 -17.37
N VAL A 138 4.69 -33.18 -16.14
CA VAL A 138 5.68 -33.32 -15.09
C VAL A 138 5.70 -34.78 -14.67
N ASP A 139 6.89 -35.38 -14.57
CA ASP A 139 7.00 -36.76 -14.08
C ASP A 139 6.80 -36.85 -12.56
N ARG A 140 6.75 -38.07 -12.02
CA ARG A 140 6.59 -38.27 -10.56
C ARG A 140 7.74 -37.70 -9.73
N GLY A 141 8.89 -37.43 -10.35
CA GLY A 141 10.05 -36.79 -9.71
C GLY A 141 10.03 -35.26 -9.77
N GLY A 142 9.00 -34.66 -10.39
CA GLY A 142 8.90 -33.21 -10.54
C GLY A 142 9.65 -32.65 -11.74
N ASN A 143 10.19 -33.49 -12.64
CA ASN A 143 10.89 -32.98 -13.82
C ASN A 143 9.89 -32.61 -14.92
N TRP A 144 10.09 -31.43 -15.51
CA TRP A 144 9.36 -30.97 -16.68
C TRP A 144 9.87 -31.64 -17.94
N HIS A 145 8.95 -32.08 -18.79
CA HIS A 145 9.28 -32.69 -20.07
C HIS A 145 8.64 -31.92 -21.22
N VAL A 146 9.33 -31.93 -22.35
CA VAL A 146 8.88 -31.30 -23.58
C VAL A 146 8.10 -32.34 -24.39
N PHE A 147 6.94 -31.95 -24.92
CA PHE A 147 6.18 -32.80 -25.84
C PHE A 147 7.00 -33.07 -27.11
N THR A 148 7.05 -34.33 -27.52
CA THR A 148 7.62 -34.71 -28.81
C THR A 148 6.63 -34.43 -29.94
N TRP A 149 7.11 -34.48 -31.19
CA TRP A 149 6.24 -34.35 -32.35
C TRP A 149 5.14 -35.42 -32.40
N ASN A 150 5.46 -36.64 -31.96
CA ASN A 150 4.49 -37.74 -31.91
C ASN A 150 3.40 -37.48 -30.88
N ASP A 151 3.75 -36.92 -29.73
CA ASP A 151 2.76 -36.55 -28.70
C ASP A 151 1.83 -35.45 -29.21
N TYR A 152 2.38 -34.45 -29.92
CA TYR A 152 1.58 -33.43 -30.58
C TYR A 152 0.61 -34.03 -31.62
N GLN A 153 1.05 -34.98 -32.44
CA GLN A 153 0.18 -35.65 -33.41
C GLN A 153 -0.94 -36.45 -32.73
N ALA A 154 -0.63 -37.14 -31.63
CA ALA A 154 -1.62 -37.86 -30.84
C ALA A 154 -2.68 -36.91 -30.24
N LEU A 155 -2.23 -35.81 -29.63
CA LEU A 155 -3.11 -34.78 -29.05
C LEU A 155 -3.97 -34.09 -30.09
N ARG A 156 -3.43 -33.80 -31.29
CA ARG A 156 -4.18 -33.19 -32.39
C ARG A 156 -5.30 -34.10 -32.92
N THR A 157 -5.15 -35.41 -32.79
CA THR A 157 -6.14 -36.39 -33.28
C THR A 157 -7.27 -36.60 -32.27
N ASN A 158 -7.02 -36.34 -30.99
CA ASN A 158 -8.01 -36.47 -29.92
C ASN A 158 -8.86 -35.18 -29.77
N ARG A 159 -9.99 -35.12 -30.47
CA ARG A 159 -10.86 -33.93 -30.57
C ARG A 159 -11.94 -33.81 -29.47
N GLU A 160 -12.05 -34.76 -28.56
CA GLU A 160 -13.14 -34.76 -27.57
C GLU A 160 -12.94 -33.71 -26.47
N ALA A 161 -11.69 -33.39 -26.13
CA ALA A 161 -11.35 -32.48 -25.04
C ALA A 161 -10.87 -31.08 -25.49
N LEU A 162 -10.40 -30.95 -26.73
CA LEU A 162 -9.84 -29.71 -27.28
C LEU A 162 -10.43 -29.42 -28.66
N ALA A 163 -10.92 -28.20 -28.86
CA ALA A 163 -11.45 -27.77 -30.15
C ALA A 163 -10.35 -27.75 -31.23
N GLU A 164 -9.15 -27.26 -30.88
CA GLU A 164 -7.99 -27.22 -31.76
C GLU A 164 -6.69 -27.18 -30.92
N THR A 165 -5.59 -27.65 -31.50
CA THR A 165 -4.26 -27.72 -30.86
C THR A 165 -3.21 -27.12 -31.80
N PHE A 166 -2.36 -26.25 -31.27
CA PHE A 166 -1.15 -25.77 -31.94
C PHE A 166 0.09 -26.11 -31.10
N ALA A 167 1.24 -26.15 -31.75
CA ALA A 167 2.53 -26.34 -31.09
C ALA A 167 3.46 -25.17 -31.37
N PHE A 168 4.27 -24.83 -30.38
CA PHE A 168 5.37 -23.89 -30.57
C PHE A 168 6.59 -24.31 -29.77
N ARG A 169 7.77 -23.89 -30.22
CA ARG A 169 9.03 -24.07 -29.52
C ARG A 169 9.93 -22.87 -29.74
N PHE A 170 10.42 -22.29 -28.65
CA PHE A 170 11.45 -21.27 -28.73
C PHE A 170 12.77 -21.87 -29.17
N ILE A 171 13.42 -21.20 -30.10
CA ILE A 171 14.72 -21.59 -30.64
C ILE A 171 15.68 -20.40 -30.63
N PHE A 172 16.94 -20.68 -30.35
CA PHE A 172 18.02 -19.77 -30.68
C PHE A 172 18.51 -20.12 -32.08
N THR A 173 18.51 -19.13 -32.96
CA THR A 173 18.93 -19.28 -34.35
C THR A 173 19.86 -18.13 -34.74
N ARG A 174 20.37 -18.15 -35.97
CA ARG A 174 21.09 -17.02 -36.57
C ARG A 174 20.36 -16.59 -37.83
N ILE A 175 20.07 -15.29 -37.93
CA ILE A 175 19.54 -14.66 -39.14
C ILE A 175 20.63 -13.69 -39.60
N ASP A 176 21.09 -13.84 -40.83
CA ASP A 176 22.18 -13.02 -41.40
C ASP A 176 23.40 -12.91 -40.48
N SER A 177 23.84 -14.06 -39.94
CA SER A 177 24.94 -14.16 -38.97
C SER A 177 24.73 -13.43 -37.64
N THR A 178 23.54 -12.91 -37.34
CA THR A 178 23.21 -12.28 -36.06
C THR A 178 22.45 -13.27 -35.17
N PRO A 179 22.85 -13.48 -33.90
CA PRO A 179 22.08 -14.28 -32.96
C PRO A 179 20.65 -13.74 -32.85
N ALA A 180 19.68 -14.60 -33.08
CA ALA A 180 18.27 -14.28 -33.07
C ALA A 180 17.52 -15.28 -32.20
N PHE A 181 16.51 -14.78 -31.49
CA PHE A 181 15.55 -15.61 -30.80
C PHE A 181 14.32 -15.74 -31.68
N GLY A 182 13.94 -16.99 -31.99
CA GLY A 182 12.82 -17.30 -32.86
C GLY A 182 11.88 -18.31 -32.23
N GLN A 183 10.76 -18.55 -32.90
CA GLN A 183 9.77 -19.53 -32.47
C GLN A 183 9.42 -20.41 -33.68
N LEU A 184 9.66 -21.71 -33.55
CA LEU A 184 9.10 -22.69 -34.48
C LEU A 184 7.64 -22.91 -34.09
N VAL A 185 6.74 -22.87 -35.06
CA VAL A 185 5.30 -23.00 -34.83
C VAL A 185 4.68 -24.03 -35.77
N SER A 186 3.59 -24.67 -35.35
CA SER A 186 2.80 -25.54 -36.23
C SER A 186 2.10 -24.71 -37.32
N GLY A 187 1.80 -25.33 -38.47
CA GLY A 187 1.21 -24.62 -39.61
C GLY A 187 -0.14 -23.93 -39.33
N ASN A 188 -0.90 -24.39 -38.33
CA ASN A 188 -2.17 -23.81 -37.90
C ASN A 188 -2.05 -22.75 -36.80
N TYR A 189 -0.83 -22.40 -36.38
CA TYR A 189 -0.59 -21.47 -35.28
C TYR A 189 -1.23 -20.10 -35.51
N PHE A 190 -0.95 -19.45 -36.64
CA PHE A 190 -1.45 -18.10 -36.94
C PHE A 190 -2.97 -18.08 -37.15
N SER A 191 -3.51 -19.06 -37.87
CA SER A 191 -4.95 -19.19 -38.09
C SER A 191 -5.74 -19.37 -36.80
N MET A 192 -5.21 -20.14 -35.84
CA MET A 192 -5.87 -20.38 -34.56
C MET A 192 -5.79 -19.16 -33.63
N LEU A 193 -4.69 -18.41 -33.67
CA LEU A 193 -4.55 -17.17 -32.89
C LEU A 193 -5.31 -15.98 -33.51
N GLY A 194 -5.70 -16.09 -34.79
CA GLY A 194 -6.45 -15.07 -35.52
C GLY A 194 -5.59 -13.92 -36.02
N VAL A 195 -4.31 -14.19 -36.31
CA VAL A 195 -3.30 -13.22 -36.78
C VAL A 195 -2.88 -13.52 -38.21
#